data_AF-A0A9W3ZRS8-F1
#
_entry.id   AF-A0A9W3ZRS8-F1
#
_cell.length_a   1.000
_cell.length_b   1.000
_cell.length_c   1.000
_cell.angle_alpha   90.00
_cell.angle_beta   90.00
_cell.angle_gamma   90.00
#
_symmetry.space_group_name_H-M   'P 1'
#
loop_
_entity.id
_entity.type
_entity.pdbx_description
1 polymer ?
#
loop_
_entity_poly.entity_id
_entity_poly.type
_entity_poly.pdbx_seq_one_letter_code
_entity_poly.pdbx_strand_id
1 'polypeptide(L)' 'MKMPLTKHWCMNKGCGFEETSHKIRDGWKCPKCNGLMMYQVVKKDKR' A
#
# COMPACT_ATOMS: atom_id res chain seq x y z
N MET A 1 5.35 19.28 6.07
CA MET A 1 6.12 18.06 5.78
C MET A 1 5.34 17.23 4.76
N LYS A 2 5.89 17.00 3.55
CA LYS A 2 5.18 16.26 2.48
C LYS A 2 5.47 14.77 2.64
N MET A 3 4.48 13.99 3.10
CA MET A 3 4.64 12.56 3.31
C MET A 3 4.82 11.83 1.97
N PRO A 4 5.70 10.81 1.91
CA PRO A 4 5.92 10.08 0.68
C PRO A 4 4.65 9.34 0.26
N LEU A 5 4.41 9.27 -1.04
CA LEU A 5 3.31 8.49 -1.58
C LEU A 5 3.65 7.01 -1.37
N THR A 6 2.73 6.24 -0.81
CA THR A 6 2.88 4.81 -0.60
C THR A 6 1.76 4.08 -1.32
N LYS A 7 2.12 3.04 -2.07
CA LYS A 7 1.16 2.11 -2.65
C LYS A 7 1.03 0.92 -1.73
N HIS A 8 -0.20 0.53 -1.42
CA HIS A 8 -0.58 -0.60 -0.60
C HIS A 8 -1.37 -1.56 -1.46
N TRP A 9 -1.05 -2.84 -1.45
CA TRP A 9 -1.82 -3.85 -2.17
C TRP A 9 -1.92 -5.13 -1.35
N CYS A 10 -3.00 -5.87 -1.56
CA CYS A 10 -3.14 -7.19 -0.96
C CYS A 10 -2.20 -8.18 -1.66
N MET A 11 -1.49 -8.99 -0.87
CA MET A 11 -0.62 -10.05 -1.38
C MET A 11 -1.41 -11.16 -2.10
N ASN A 12 -2.68 -11.35 -1.72
CA ASN A 12 -3.55 -12.33 -2.37
C ASN A 12 -4.02 -11.81 -3.73
N LYS A 13 -3.49 -12.40 -4.81
CA LYS A 13 -3.86 -12.08 -6.20
C LYS A 13 -5.35 -12.25 -6.49
N GLY A 14 -6.06 -13.11 -5.75
CA GLY A 14 -7.50 -13.29 -5.87
C GLY A 14 -8.33 -12.15 -5.26
N CYS A 15 -7.73 -11.28 -4.44
CA CYS A 15 -8.43 -10.18 -3.78
C CYS A 15 -8.48 -8.89 -4.63
N GLY A 16 -7.40 -8.61 -5.37
CA GLY A 16 -7.28 -7.43 -6.23
C GLY A 16 -7.38 -6.07 -5.50
N PHE A 17 -7.10 -6.03 -4.20
CA PHE A 17 -7.14 -4.78 -3.43
C PHE A 17 -5.85 -3.98 -3.62
N GLU A 18 -5.96 -2.75 -4.11
CA GLU A 18 -4.87 -1.77 -4.21
C GLU A 18 -5.36 -0.41 -3.71
N GLU A 19 -4.55 0.27 -2.90
CA GLU A 19 -4.80 1.60 -2.37
C GLU A 19 -3.52 2.42 -2.43
N THR A 20 -3.59 3.65 -2.91
CA THR A 20 -2.44 4.57 -2.86
C THR A 20 -2.73 5.67 -1.84
N SER A 21 -1.85 5.82 -0.85
CA SER A 21 -2.02 6.78 0.24
C SER A 21 -0.69 7.46 0.58
N HIS A 22 -0.75 8.70 1.07
CA HIS A 22 0.41 9.41 1.61
C HIS A 22 0.72 9.00 3.06
N LYS A 23 0.11 7.93 3.57
CA LYS A 23 0.35 7.38 4.91
C LYS A 23 0.82 5.94 4.81
N ILE A 24 1.89 5.63 5.54
CA ILE A 24 2.35 4.25 5.72
C ILE A 24 1.39 3.56 6.70
N ARG A 25 0.55 2.66 6.19
CA ARG A 25 -0.25 1.72 6.98
C ARG A 25 0.49 0.40 7.16
N ASP A 26 1.57 0.45 7.95
CA ASP A 26 2.31 -0.75 8.34
C ASP A 26 1.41 -1.70 9.16
N GLY A 27 1.51 -3.00 8.92
CA GLY A 27 0.71 -4.02 9.62
C GLY A 27 -0.79 -4.06 9.28
N TRP A 28 -1.24 -3.36 8.23
CA TRP A 28 -2.65 -3.37 7.85
C TRP A 28 -3.04 -4.69 7.16
N LYS A 29 -4.17 -5.25 7.56
CA LYS A 29 -4.77 -6.43 6.92
C LYS A 29 -5.75 -5.98 5.84
N CYS A 30 -5.81 -6.72 4.75
CA CYS A 30 -6.72 -6.42 3.65
C CYS A 30 -8.16 -6.45 4.15
N PRO A 31 -8.96 -5.37 3.99
CA PRO A 31 -10.33 -5.33 4.50
C PRO A 31 -11.27 -6.33 3.81
N LYS A 32 -10.90 -6.83 2.62
CA LYS A 32 -11.70 -7.77 1.84
C LYS A 32 -11.44 -9.24 2.17
N CYS A 33 -10.18 -9.63 2.33
CA CYS A 33 -9.80 -11.03 2.52
C CYS A 33 -9.07 -11.29 3.84
N ASN A 34 -8.91 -10.26 4.68
CA ASN A 34 -8.13 -10.28 5.92
C ASN A 34 -6.67 -10.75 5.75
N GLY A 35 -6.18 -10.79 4.51
CA GLY A 35 -4.84 -11.23 4.16
C GLY A 35 -3.79 -10.16 4.42
N LEU A 36 -2.52 -10.55 4.30
CA LEU A 36 -1.40 -9.63 4.41
C LEU A 36 -1.44 -8.61 3.28
N MET A 37 -1.30 -7.34 3.64
CA MET A 37 -1.02 -6.29 2.67
C MET A 37 0.47 -6.00 2.63
N MET A 38 0.96 -5.75 1.42
CA MET A 38 2.29 -5.21 1.18
C MET A 38 2.15 -3.74 0.82
N TYR A 39 3.19 -2.98 1.16
CA TYR A 39 3.28 -1.60 0.75
C TYR A 39 4.65 -1.31 0.15
N GLN A 40 4.68 -0.33 -0.75
CA GLN A 40 5.90 0.21 -1.31
C GLN A 40 5.82 1.71 -1.31
N VAL A 41 6.91 2.32 -0.86
CA VAL A 41 7.09 3.77 -0.94
C VAL A 41 7.37 4.11 -2.39
N VAL A 42 6.46 4.86 -3.01
CA VAL A 42 6.66 5.42 -4.34
C VAL A 42 7.64 6.59 -4.18
N LYS A 43 8.93 6.29 -4.36
CA LYS A 43 9.93 7.34 -4.49
C LYS A 43 9.57 8.14 -5.74
N LYS A 44 9.30 9.43 -5.58
CA LYS A 44 9.32 10.36 -6.72
C LYS A 44 10.75 10.42 -7.20
N ASP A 45 11.02 9.78 -8.32
CA ASP A 45 12.20 10.04 -9.13
C ASP A 45 12.18 11.56 -9.42
N LYS A 46 13.08 12.30 -8.77
CA LYS A 46 13.33 13.69 -9.12
C LYS A 46 14.24 13.64 -10.34
N ARG A 47 13.65 13.62 -11.53
CA ARG A 47 14.34 13.98 -12.77
C ARG A 47 13.89 15.37 -13.19
#